data_AF-A0A6P0SJN0-F1
#
_entry.id   AF-A0A6P0SJN0-F1
#
_cell.length_a   1.000
_cell.length_b   1.000
_cell.length_c   1.000
_cell.angle_alpha   90.00
_cell.angle_beta   90.00
_cell.angle_gamma   90.00
#
_symmetry.space_group_name_H-M   'P 1'
#
loop_
_entity.id
_entity.type
_entity.pdbx_description
1 polymer ?
#
loop_
_entity_poly.entity_id
_entity_poly.type
_entity_poly.pdbx_seq_one_letter_code
_entity_poly.pdbx_strand_id
1 'polypeptide(L)'
;MKPIVLGFAGSIASGKSTLSIDVALSLGWQRVSFGDYVRTVAQRQELGESREVLQAVGESLVKKGIEQFCRAVLAQVDWEPGQPLVIDGIRHAETVSY
;
A
#
# COMPACT_ATOMS: atom_id res chain seq x y z
N MET A 1 -16.10 -11.82 15.30
CA MET A 1 -15.90 -10.38 14.97
C MET A 1 -15.84 -10.24 13.47
N LYS A 2 -16.30 -9.12 12.89
CA LYS A 2 -16.09 -8.85 11.47
C LYS A 2 -14.60 -8.50 11.26
N PRO A 3 -13.94 -9.03 10.21
CA PRO A 3 -12.58 -8.62 9.87
C PRO A 3 -12.53 -7.11 9.57
N ILE A 4 -11.48 -6.43 10.04
CA ILE A 4 -11.28 -4.99 9.86
C ILE A 4 -10.03 -4.79 9.03
N VAL A 5 -10.17 -4.00 7.95
CA VAL A 5 -9.04 -3.45 7.20
C VAL A 5 -8.97 -1.96 7.52
N LEU A 6 -7.81 -1.49 7.99
CA LEU A 6 -7.58 -0.09 8.32
C LEU A 6 -6.67 0.56 7.27
N GLY A 7 -7.27 1.45 6.47
CA GLY A 7 -6.58 2.19 5.44
C GLY A 7 -6.09 3.56 5.91
N PHE A 8 -4.83 3.89 5.60
CA PHE A 8 -4.23 5.20 5.85
C PHE A 8 -4.04 5.98 4.55
N ALA A 9 -4.70 7.13 4.50
CA ALA A 9 -4.59 8.12 3.43
C ALA A 9 -4.15 9.47 4.04
N GLY A 10 -3.40 10.25 3.28
CA GLY A 10 -2.93 11.56 3.73
C GLY A 10 -1.83 12.14 2.86
N SER A 11 -1.58 13.43 3.05
CA SER A 11 -0.51 14.16 2.38
C SER A 11 0.87 13.57 2.64
N ILE A 12 1.82 13.85 1.75
CA ILE A 12 3.22 13.50 1.98
C ILE A 12 3.71 14.21 3.25
N ALA A 13 4.54 13.53 4.03
CA ALA A 13 5.11 14.04 5.29
C ALA A 13 4.09 14.37 6.39
N SER A 14 2.84 13.89 6.30
CA SER A 14 1.83 14.07 7.35
C SER A 14 1.98 13.12 8.55
N GLY A 15 3.05 12.33 8.61
CA GLY A 15 3.26 11.30 9.64
C GLY A 15 2.44 10.02 9.46
N LYS A 16 1.65 9.90 8.38
CA LYS A 16 0.76 8.73 8.16
C LYS A 16 1.51 7.39 8.14
N SER A 17 2.71 7.33 7.57
CA SER A 17 3.48 6.09 7.47
C SER A 17 4.02 5.67 8.84
N THR A 18 4.46 6.64 9.66
CA THR A 18 4.83 6.40 11.07
C THR A 18 3.63 5.86 11.86
N LEU A 19 2.50 6.58 11.82
CA LEU A 19 1.30 6.19 12.57
C LEU A 19 0.80 4.80 12.17
N SER A 20 0.81 4.48 10.88
CA SER A 20 0.33 3.21 10.38
C SER A 20 1.30 2.04 10.64
N ILE A 21 2.58 2.30 10.88
CA ILE A 21 3.51 1.32 11.44
C ILE A 21 3.20 1.08 12.91
N ASP A 22 3.08 2.15 13.70
CA ASP A 22 2.83 2.05 15.14
C ASP A 22 1.49 1.37 15.47
N VAL A 23 0.45 1.64 14.68
CA VAL A 23 -0.86 0.97 14.82
C VAL A 23 -0.76 -0.52 14.52
N ALA A 24 -0.06 -0.91 13.45
CA ALA A 24 0.12 -2.32 13.11
C ALA A 24 0.89 -3.06 14.22
N LEU A 25 1.97 -2.46 14.73
CA LEU A 25 2.76 -3.00 15.83
C LEU A 25 1.95 -3.13 17.12
N SER A 26 1.20 -2.08 17.49
CA SER A 26 0.42 -2.05 18.73
C SER A 26 -0.73 -3.06 18.73
N LEU A 27 -1.29 -3.36 17.55
CA LEU A 27 -2.39 -4.32 17.40
C LEU A 27 -1.91 -5.74 17.05
N GLY A 28 -0.62 -5.93 16.75
CA GLY A 28 -0.09 -7.20 16.24
C GLY A 28 -0.65 -7.57 14.86
N TRP A 29 -0.98 -6.56 14.03
CA TRP A 29 -1.56 -6.76 12.71
C TRP A 29 -0.47 -6.72 11.63
N GLN A 30 -0.70 -7.45 10.53
CA GLN A 30 0.11 -7.28 9.33
C GLN A 30 -0.12 -5.91 8.71
N ARG A 31 0.87 -5.46 7.93
CA ARG A 31 0.87 -4.16 7.27
C ARG A 31 1.40 -4.30 5.85
N VAL A 32 0.68 -3.69 4.90
CA VAL A 32 1.13 -3.52 3.52
C VAL A 32 1.11 -2.04 3.12
N SER A 33 1.84 -1.70 2.06
CA SER A 33 2.03 -0.31 1.64
C SER A 33 2.14 -0.21 0.13
N PHE A 34 1.24 0.55 -0.49
CA PHE A 34 1.29 0.85 -1.92
C PHE A 34 2.61 1.53 -2.29
N GLY A 35 3.10 2.45 -1.45
CA GLY A 35 4.36 3.15 -1.69
C GLY A 35 5.57 2.21 -1.66
N ASP A 36 5.59 1.25 -0.74
CA ASP A 36 6.72 0.32 -0.61
C ASP A 36 6.72 -0.71 -1.75
N TYR A 37 5.53 -1.15 -2.19
CA TYR A 37 5.39 -1.95 -3.40
C TYR A 37 5.90 -1.20 -4.64
N VAL A 38 5.48 0.06 -4.84
CA VAL A 38 5.93 0.87 -5.98
C VAL A 38 7.44 1.04 -6.00
N ARG A 39 8.08 1.29 -4.83
CA ARG A 39 9.55 1.33 -4.72
C ARG A 39 10.18 -0.01 -5.10
N THR A 40 9.63 -1.12 -4.62
CA THR A 40 10.10 -2.47 -4.99
C THR A 40 10.04 -2.70 -6.50
N VAL A 41 8.97 -2.25 -7.16
CA VAL A 41 8.85 -2.35 -8.62
C VAL A 41 9.87 -1.47 -9.34
N ALA A 42 10.05 -0.22 -8.90
CA ALA A 42 11.02 0.70 -9.49
C ALA A 42 12.47 0.18 -9.37
N GLN A 43 12.82 -0.37 -8.19
CA GLN A 43 14.11 -1.03 -7.97
C GLN A 43 14.32 -2.23 -8.90
N ARG A 44 13.30 -3.10 -9.05
CA ARG A 44 13.36 -4.26 -9.96
C ARG A 44 13.50 -3.87 -11.44
N GLN A 45 13.07 -2.66 -11.80
CA GLN A 45 13.18 -2.12 -13.15
C GLN A 45 14.42 -1.22 -13.32
N GLU A 46 15.25 -1.09 -12.29
CA GLU A 46 16.47 -0.26 -12.29
C GLU A 46 16.19 1.22 -12.63
N LEU A 47 14.99 1.72 -12.32
CA LEU A 47 14.55 3.08 -12.66
C LEU A 47 14.95 4.14 -11.61
N GLY A 48 15.48 3.71 -10.46
CA GLY A 48 15.77 4.57 -9.31
C GLY A 48 14.53 4.91 -8.48
N GLU A 49 14.70 5.76 -7.46
CA GLU A 49 13.66 6.07 -6.47
C GLU A 49 13.28 7.56 -6.40
N SER A 50 13.57 8.32 -7.46
CA SER A 50 13.13 9.71 -7.51
C SER A 50 11.61 9.80 -7.44
N ARG A 51 11.10 10.91 -6.92
CA ARG A 51 9.67 11.11 -6.74
C ARG A 51 8.92 10.97 -8.06
N GLU A 52 9.47 11.53 -9.12
CA GLU A 52 8.90 11.54 -10.47
C GLU A 52 8.82 10.11 -11.01
N VAL A 53 9.86 9.30 -10.78
CA VAL A 53 9.88 7.87 -11.17
C VAL A 53 8.82 7.10 -10.40
N LEU A 54 8.76 7.23 -9.07
CA LEU A 54 7.81 6.49 -8.25
C LEU A 54 6.35 6.86 -8.60
N GLN A 55 6.09 8.13 -8.92
CA GLN A 55 4.77 8.55 -9.40
C GLN A 55 4.44 7.92 -10.76
N ALA A 56 5.37 7.97 -11.72
CA ALA A 56 5.18 7.36 -13.03
C ALA A 56 4.97 5.84 -12.97
N VAL A 57 5.72 5.14 -12.11
CA VAL A 57 5.56 3.69 -11.88
C VAL A 57 4.20 3.41 -11.26
N GLY A 58 3.80 4.16 -10.22
CA GLY A 58 2.48 4.01 -9.59
C GLY A 58 1.33 4.21 -10.57
N GLU A 59 1.37 5.29 -11.37
CA GLU A 59 0.37 5.54 -12.41
C GLU A 59 0.34 4.44 -13.47
N SER A 60 1.50 3.93 -13.88
CA SER A 60 1.59 2.81 -14.82
C SER A 60 0.92 1.55 -14.27
N LEU A 61 1.11 1.24 -12.98
CA LEU A 61 0.48 0.09 -12.31
C LEU A 61 -1.04 0.24 -12.25
N VAL A 62 -1.54 1.44 -11.92
CA VAL A 62 -2.98 1.73 -11.93
C VAL A 62 -3.55 1.57 -13.34
N LYS A 63 -2.90 2.12 -14.37
CA LYS A 63 -3.32 2.03 -15.78
C LYS A 63 -3.33 0.59 -16.30
N LYS A 64 -2.43 -0.26 -15.83
CA LYS A 64 -2.37 -1.69 -16.19
C LYS A 64 -3.48 -2.51 -15.54
N GLY A 65 -4.02 -2.05 -14.40
CA GLY A 65 -5.18 -2.64 -13.75
C GLY A 65 -5.14 -2.46 -12.24
N ILE A 66 -6.09 -1.70 -11.71
CA ILE A 66 -6.16 -1.40 -10.27
C ILE A 66 -6.34 -2.65 -9.40
N GLU A 67 -7.15 -3.62 -9.85
CA GLU A 67 -7.38 -4.86 -9.11
C GLU A 67 -6.10 -5.70 -9.00
N GLN A 68 -5.36 -5.83 -10.11
CA GLN A 68 -4.09 -6.55 -10.13
C GLN A 68 -3.07 -5.87 -9.20
N PHE A 69 -3.05 -4.54 -9.19
CA PHE A 69 -2.19 -3.78 -8.29
C PHE A 69 -2.55 -4.02 -6.81
N CYS A 70 -3.84 -3.95 -6.45
CA CYS A 70 -4.29 -4.27 -5.08
C CYS A 70 -3.87 -5.69 -4.67
N ARG A 71 -4.11 -6.69 -5.52
CA ARG A 71 -3.71 -8.08 -5.25
C ARG A 71 -2.21 -8.21 -5.03
N ALA A 72 -1.39 -7.53 -5.84
CA ALA A 72 0.05 -7.58 -5.71
C ALA A 72 0.58 -6.89 -4.43
N VAL A 73 -0.10 -5.84 -3.97
CA VAL A 73 0.21 -5.19 -2.68
C VAL A 73 -0.18 -6.09 -1.51
N LEU A 74 -1.35 -6.72 -1.55
CA LEU A 74 -1.79 -7.67 -0.51
C LEU A 74 -0.85 -8.88 -0.41
N ALA A 75 -0.31 -9.35 -1.54
CA ALA A 75 0.63 -10.47 -1.60
C ALA A 75 2.04 -10.15 -1.05
N GLN A 76 2.30 -8.94 -0.53
CA GLN A 76 3.54 -8.63 0.19
C GLN A 76 3.63 -9.33 1.55
N VAL A 77 2.51 -9.83 2.05
CA VAL A 77 2.38 -10.54 3.33
C VAL A 77 1.48 -11.76 3.13
N ASP A 78 1.60 -12.75 4.01
CA ASP A 78 0.72 -13.92 4.03
C ASP A 78 -0.61 -13.57 4.71
N TRP A 79 -1.36 -12.63 4.12
CA TRP A 79 -2.68 -12.21 4.59
C TRP A 79 -3.77 -13.10 3.99
N GLU A 80 -4.70 -13.56 4.84
CA GLU A 80 -5.87 -14.32 4.42
C GLU A 80 -7.18 -13.55 4.69
N PRO A 81 -8.21 -13.72 3.82
CA PRO A 81 -9.52 -13.14 4.07
C PRO A 81 -10.08 -13.54 5.45
N GLY A 82 -10.39 -12.53 6.27
CA GLY A 82 -10.81 -12.76 7.66
C GLY A 82 -9.78 -12.31 8.69
N GLN A 83 -8.52 -12.12 8.29
CA GLN A 83 -7.49 -11.53 9.14
C GLN A 83 -7.54 -10.00 9.09
N PRO A 84 -7.23 -9.32 10.20
CA PRO A 84 -7.17 -7.86 10.19
C PRO A 84 -5.89 -7.38 9.48
N LEU A 85 -5.95 -6.21 8.84
CA LEU A 85 -4.85 -5.69 8.03
C LEU A 85 -4.75 -4.17 8.11
N VAL A 86 -3.53 -3.65 8.13
CA VAL A 86 -3.23 -2.23 7.93
C VAL A 86 -2.72 -1.99 6.50
N ILE A 87 -3.29 -1.00 5.82
CA ILE A 87 -2.87 -0.59 4.47
C ILE A 87 -2.45 0.87 4.49
N ASP A 88 -1.22 1.19 4.07
CA ASP A 88 -0.74 2.58 3.91
C ASP A 88 -0.59 2.98 2.45
N GLY A 89 -0.71 4.27 2.19
CA GLY A 89 -0.51 4.86 0.88
C GLY A 89 -1.75 4.82 0.00
N ILE A 90 -2.94 4.76 0.60
CA ILE A 90 -4.20 4.92 -0.13
C ILE A 90 -4.29 6.34 -0.66
N ARG A 91 -4.37 6.48 -1.99
CA ARG A 91 -4.40 7.77 -2.70
C ARG A 91 -5.55 7.89 -3.70
N HIS A 92 -6.00 6.77 -4.25
CA HIS A 92 -7.10 6.72 -5.21
C HIS A 92 -8.35 6.26 -4.48
N ALA A 93 -9.44 7.02 -4.54
CA ALA A 93 -10.70 6.65 -3.91
C ALA A 93 -11.19 5.26 -4.38
N GLU A 94 -10.90 4.91 -5.63
CA GLU A 94 -11.21 3.61 -6.23
C GLU A 94 -10.58 2.42 -5.49
N THR A 95 -9.47 2.60 -4.75
CA THR A 95 -8.86 1.52 -3.95
C THR A 95 -9.61 1.19 -2.66
N VAL A 96 -10.61 1.99 -2.28
CA VAL A 96 -11.40 1.78 -1.04
C VAL A 96 -12.60 0.86 -1.26
N SER A 97 -12.98 0.60 -2.51
CA SER A 97 -14.16 -0.21 -2.86
C SER A 97 -13.85 -1.69 -3.14
N TYR A 98 -12.59 -2.13 -3.01
CA TYR A 98 -12.13 -3.48 -3.31
C TYR A 98 -11.54 -4.19 -2.09
#